data_AF-A0A8H3YW43-F1
#
_entry.id   AF-A0A8H3YW43-F1
#
_cell.length_a   1.000
_cell.length_b   1.000
_cell.length_c   1.000
_cell.angle_alpha   90.00
_cell.angle_beta   90.00
_cell.angle_gamma   90.00
#
_symmetry.space_group_name_H-M   'P 1'
#
loop_
_entity.id
_entity.type
_entity.pdbx_description
1 polymer ?
#
loop_
_entity_poly.entity_id
_entity_poly.type
_entity_poly.pdbx_seq_one_letter_code
_entity_poly.pdbx_strand_id
1 'polypeptide(L)'
;MAPSLCADCGINRALILRPKNHQKLCKDCFLTVFETEIHHTITTHHLFGRGERVAIGASGGKDSTVLASVLKTLNERYDYGVEFVLLSIDEGIKGYRDDSLETVKRNAEQYEMDLKIVGYEELYGGWTMDKVVSVVGA
;
A
#
# COMPACT_ATOMS: atom_id res chain seq x y z
N MET A 1 -10.38 -19.79 -30.63
CA MET A 1 -10.52 -18.31 -30.64
C MET A 1 -9.12 -17.73 -30.54
N ALA A 2 -8.70 -16.83 -31.45
CA ALA A 2 -7.38 -16.21 -31.36
C ALA A 2 -7.25 -15.43 -30.03
N PRO A 3 -6.08 -15.46 -29.36
CA PRO A 3 -5.89 -14.70 -28.13
C PRO A 3 -6.11 -13.21 -28.43
N SER A 4 -6.96 -12.55 -27.65
CA SER A 4 -7.20 -11.12 -27.81
C SER A 4 -5.93 -10.33 -27.52
N LEU A 5 -5.56 -9.42 -28.42
CA LEU A 5 -4.47 -8.49 -28.22
C LEU A 5 -4.85 -7.41 -27.20
N CYS A 6 -3.83 -6.82 -26.58
CA CYS A 6 -3.98 -5.69 -25.68
C CYS A 6 -4.58 -4.49 -26.43
N ALA A 7 -5.63 -3.91 -25.86
CA ALA A 7 -6.32 -2.75 -26.41
C ALA A 7 -5.49 -1.46 -26.40
N ASP A 8 -4.42 -1.42 -25.61
CA ASP A 8 -3.54 -0.25 -25.46
C ASP A 8 -2.32 -0.34 -26.40
N CYS A 9 -1.44 -1.34 -26.20
CA CYS A 9 -0.26 -1.47 -27.06
C CYS A 9 -0.51 -2.17 -28.40
N GLY A 10 -1.59 -2.93 -28.58
CA GLY A 10 -1.88 -3.70 -29.80
C GLY A 10 -0.90 -4.85 -30.11
N ILE A 11 0.16 -5.02 -29.34
CA ILE A 11 1.25 -5.97 -29.60
C ILE A 11 1.14 -7.19 -28.70
N ASN A 12 1.06 -6.97 -27.38
CA ASN A 12 1.07 -8.03 -26.40
C ASN A 12 -0.30 -8.71 -26.26
N ARG A 13 -0.30 -9.99 -25.86
CA ARG A 13 -1.53 -10.70 -25.49
C ARG A 13 -2.20 -10.03 -24.29
N ALA A 14 -3.50 -9.82 -24.37
CA ALA A 14 -4.28 -9.36 -23.22
C ALA A 14 -4.43 -10.47 -22.17
N LEU A 15 -4.20 -10.11 -20.91
CA LEU A 15 -4.26 -11.00 -19.74
C LEU A 15 -5.29 -10.52 -18.71
N ILE A 16 -5.64 -9.23 -18.74
CA ILE A 16 -6.48 -8.59 -17.74
C ILE A 16 -7.68 -7.94 -18.45
N LEU A 17 -8.88 -8.15 -17.93
CA LEU A 17 -10.08 -7.40 -18.32
C LEU A 17 -10.36 -6.37 -17.23
N ARG A 18 -10.28 -5.07 -17.56
CA ARG A 18 -10.53 -4.00 -16.60
C ARG A 18 -12.02 -3.97 -16.23
N PRO A 19 -12.40 -4.06 -14.93
CA PRO A 19 -13.81 -3.99 -14.53
C PRO A 19 -14.47 -2.64 -14.83
N LYS A 20 -13.71 -1.54 -14.76
CA LYS A 20 -14.21 -0.17 -14.94
C LYS A 20 -14.78 0.10 -16.34
N ASN A 21 -14.18 -0.47 -17.38
CA ASN A 21 -14.47 -0.10 -18.77
C ASN A 21 -14.35 -1.27 -19.77
N HIS A 22 -14.18 -2.50 -19.28
CA HIS A 22 -14.04 -3.72 -20.08
C HIS A 22 -12.87 -3.73 -21.09
N GLN A 23 -11.86 -2.86 -20.89
CA GLN A 23 -10.65 -2.90 -21.71
C GLN A 23 -9.83 -4.17 -21.41
N LYS A 24 -9.38 -4.83 -22.47
CA LYS A 24 -8.49 -6.00 -22.39
C LYS A 24 -7.04 -5.52 -22.47
N LEU A 25 -6.27 -5.64 -21.39
CA LEU A 25 -4.89 -5.15 -21.30
C LEU A 25 -3.88 -6.28 -21.08
N CYS A 26 -2.66 -6.11 -21.58
CA CYS A 26 -1.52 -6.91 -21.12
C CYS A 26 -1.09 -6.44 -19.72
N LYS A 27 -0.19 -7.20 -19.09
CA LYS A 27 0.33 -6.90 -17.75
C LYS A 27 0.93 -5.49 -17.66
N ASP A 28 1.82 -5.14 -18.59
CA ASP A 28 2.59 -3.89 -18.51
C ASP A 28 1.74 -2.65 -18.75
N CYS A 29 0.84 -2.69 -19.74
CA CYS A 29 -0.13 -1.63 -19.98
C CYS A 29 -1.09 -1.48 -18.79
N PHE A 30 -1.52 -2.58 -18.17
CA PHE A 30 -2.36 -2.50 -16.97
C PHE A 30 -1.64 -1.80 -15.81
N LEU A 31 -0.40 -2.18 -15.52
CA LEU A 31 0.40 -1.56 -14.45
C LEU A 31 0.59 -0.06 -14.72
N THR A 32 0.95 0.30 -15.95
CA THR A 32 1.14 1.70 -16.36
C THR A 32 -0.15 2.51 -16.17
N VAL A 33 -1.28 2.01 -16.64
CA VAL A 33 -2.58 2.68 -16.50
C VAL A 33 -3.00 2.79 -15.04
N PHE A 34 -2.84 1.72 -14.26
CA PHE A 34 -3.16 1.69 -12.83
C PHE A 34 -2.37 2.74 -12.04
N GLU A 35 -1.05 2.77 -12.24
CA GLU A 35 -0.14 3.72 -11.60
C GLU A 35 -0.41 5.17 -12.05
N THR A 36 -0.71 5.37 -13.34
CA THR A 36 -1.03 6.69 -13.88
C THR A 36 -2.34 7.25 -13.32
N GLU A 37 -3.37 6.41 -13.13
CA GLU A 37 -4.62 6.82 -12.47
C GLU A 37 -4.38 7.26 -11.01
N ILE A 38 -3.46 6.59 -10.30
CA ILE A 38 -3.06 6.98 -8.94
C ILE A 38 -2.27 8.31 -8.96
N HIS A 39 -1.32 8.47 -9.88
CA HIS A 39 -0.60 9.74 -10.08
C HIS A 39 -1.54 10.91 -10.34
N HIS A 40 -2.52 10.75 -11.24
CA HIS A 40 -3.53 11.77 -11.50
C HIS A 40 -4.36 12.10 -10.26
N THR A 41 -4.70 11.10 -9.44
CA THR A 41 -5.43 11.32 -8.19
C THR A 41 -4.60 12.15 -7.21
N ILE A 42 -3.32 11.79 -7.01
CA ILE A 42 -2.38 12.50 -6.14
C ILE A 42 -2.25 13.98 -6.55
N THR A 43 -2.01 14.22 -7.84
CA THR A 43 -1.75 15.56 -8.37
C THR A 43 -2.99 16.43 -8.45
N THR A 44 -4.14 15.86 -8.84
CA THR A 44 -5.42 16.58 -8.93
C THR A 44 -5.91 17.05 -7.55
N HIS A 45 -5.67 16.24 -6.52
CA HIS A 45 -6.14 16.52 -5.16
C HIS A 45 -5.07 17.13 -4.26
N HIS A 46 -3.85 17.35 -4.76
CA HIS A 46 -2.73 17.89 -3.99
C HIS A 46 -2.53 17.15 -2.65
N LEU A 47 -2.51 15.82 -2.68
CA LEU A 47 -2.52 15.00 -1.46
C LEU A 47 -1.30 15.21 -0.55
N PHE A 48 -0.19 15.65 -1.13
CA PHE A 48 1.06 16.00 -0.44
C PHE A 48 1.92 16.91 -1.33
N GLY A 49 2.88 17.58 -0.70
CA GLY A 49 3.85 18.47 -1.33
C GLY A 49 5.29 17.96 -1.23
N ARG A 50 6.18 18.52 -2.07
CA ARG A 50 7.61 18.22 -2.03
C ARG A 50 8.21 18.61 -0.68
N GLY A 51 9.07 17.75 -0.13
CA GLY A 51 9.72 17.94 1.16
C GLY A 51 8.87 17.55 2.37
N GLU A 52 7.62 17.14 2.16
CA GLU A 52 6.78 16.63 3.24
C GLU A 52 7.16 15.19 3.61
N ARG A 53 6.93 14.86 4.88
CA ARG A 53 7.07 13.51 5.42
C ARG A 53 5.69 12.91 5.63
N VAL A 54 5.36 11.85 4.88
CA VAL A 54 4.02 11.26 4.83
C VAL A 54 4.05 9.84 5.35
N ALA A 55 3.24 9.57 6.39
CA ALA A 55 3.09 8.24 6.96
C ALA A 55 2.06 7.40 6.18
N ILE A 56 2.44 6.18 5.80
CA ILE A 56 1.60 5.18 5.15
C ILE A 56 1.23 4.13 6.18
N GLY A 57 -0.07 3.97 6.45
CA GLY A 57 -0.59 2.92 7.31
C GLY A 57 -0.32 1.52 6.71
N ALA A 58 0.56 0.75 7.36
CA ALA A 58 1.02 -0.55 6.89
C ALA A 58 0.48 -1.68 7.78
N SER A 59 -0.57 -2.37 7.30
CA SER A 59 -1.20 -3.49 8.01
C SER A 59 -0.61 -4.88 7.67
N GLY A 60 0.29 -4.95 6.67
CA GLY A 60 0.77 -6.21 6.11
C GLY A 60 -0.20 -6.85 5.10
N GLY A 61 -1.37 -6.25 4.91
CA GLY A 61 -2.34 -6.67 3.89
C GLY A 61 -1.92 -6.29 2.47
N LYS A 62 -2.59 -6.92 1.50
CA LYS A 62 -2.40 -6.66 0.06
C LYS A 62 -2.54 -5.18 -0.28
N ASP A 63 -3.59 -4.51 0.22
CA ASP A 63 -3.94 -3.15 -0.21
C ASP A 63 -2.92 -2.12 0.28
N SER A 64 -2.51 -2.19 1.56
CA SER A 64 -1.47 -1.31 2.12
C SER A 64 -0.09 -1.59 1.52
N THR A 65 0.22 -2.85 1.21
CA THR A 65 1.46 -3.23 0.53
C THR A 65 1.53 -2.67 -0.89
N VAL A 66 0.45 -2.79 -1.66
CA VAL A 66 0.37 -2.22 -3.02
C VAL A 66 0.45 -0.70 -2.97
N LEU A 67 -0.23 -0.06 -2.01
CA LEU A 67 -0.15 1.39 -1.84
C LEU A 67 1.29 1.86 -1.59
N ALA A 68 2.01 1.24 -0.65
CA ALA A 68 3.41 1.58 -0.37
C ALA A 68 4.31 1.39 -1.60
N SER A 69 4.16 0.26 -2.30
CA SER A 69 4.94 -0.04 -3.51
C SER A 69 4.69 0.96 -4.64
N VAL A 70 3.43 1.31 -4.88
CA VAL A 70 3.08 2.28 -5.92
C VAL A 70 3.54 3.68 -5.53
N LEU A 71 3.35 4.11 -4.29
CA LEU A 71 3.82 5.42 -3.84
C LEU A 71 5.34 5.56 -3.97
N LYS A 72 6.12 4.53 -3.60
CA LYS A 72 7.57 4.48 -3.87
C LYS A 72 7.87 4.68 -5.36
N THR A 73 7.25 3.85 -6.20
CA THR A 73 7.46 3.85 -7.64
C THR A 73 7.14 5.22 -8.27
N LEU A 74 6.05 5.85 -7.85
CA LEU A 74 5.63 7.15 -8.36
C LEU A 74 6.49 8.29 -7.82
N ASN A 75 6.93 8.21 -6.56
CA ASN A 75 7.85 9.19 -5.98
C ASN A 75 9.14 9.29 -6.80
N GLU A 76 9.69 8.15 -7.20
CA GLU A 76 10.91 8.06 -8.01
C GLU A 76 10.65 8.45 -9.46
N ARG A 77 9.59 7.91 -10.08
CA ARG A 77 9.28 8.15 -11.49
C ARG A 77 8.95 9.60 -11.80
N TYR A 78 8.20 10.26 -10.91
CA TYR A 78 7.71 11.63 -11.11
C TYR A 78 8.44 12.66 -10.25
N ASP A 79 9.45 12.25 -9.48
CA ASP A 79 10.22 13.11 -8.59
C ASP A 79 9.32 13.97 -7.68
N TYR A 80 8.39 13.33 -6.94
CA TYR A 80 7.56 14.09 -6.00
C TYR A 80 8.41 14.71 -4.87
N GLY A 81 9.54 14.09 -4.54
CA GLY A 81 10.45 14.52 -3.47
C GLY A 81 9.80 14.46 -2.09
N VAL A 82 8.94 13.47 -1.87
CA VAL A 82 8.25 13.20 -0.60
C VAL A 82 9.02 12.14 0.17
N GLU A 83 9.12 12.29 1.49
CA GLU A 83 9.66 11.26 2.36
C GLU A 83 8.51 10.36 2.85
N PHE A 84 8.39 9.16 2.25
CA PHE A 84 7.40 8.17 2.70
C PHE A 84 7.95 7.30 3.82
N VAL A 85 7.15 7.15 4.88
CA VAL A 85 7.46 6.27 6.01
C VAL A 85 6.30 5.30 6.26
N LEU A 86 6.62 4.07 6.65
CA LEU A 86 5.63 3.07 7.03
C LEU A 86 5.29 3.21 8.51
N LEU A 87 3.99 3.22 8.82
CA LEU A 87 3.48 3.23 10.19
C LEU A 87 2.60 2.00 10.40
N SER A 88 2.98 1.14 11.35
CA SER A 88 2.17 -0.01 11.76
C SER A 88 1.81 0.12 13.23
N ILE A 89 0.56 -0.20 13.56
CA ILE A 89 0.05 -0.18 14.94
C ILE A 89 -0.08 -1.62 15.38
N ASP A 90 0.61 -2.04 16.44
CA ASP A 90 0.47 -3.35 17.07
C ASP A 90 -0.55 -3.29 18.22
N GLU A 91 -1.68 -3.97 18.04
CA GLU A 91 -2.79 -4.02 19.00
C GLU A 91 -2.54 -5.01 20.14
N GLY A 92 -1.48 -5.83 20.05
CA GLY A 92 -1.11 -6.82 21.06
C GLY A 92 -1.95 -8.09 21.03
N ILE A 93 -2.64 -8.40 19.92
CA ILE A 93 -3.44 -9.62 19.78
C ILE A 93 -2.52 -10.82 19.55
N LYS A 94 -2.31 -11.61 20.59
CA LYS A 94 -1.38 -12.75 20.60
C LYS A 94 -1.75 -13.79 19.52
N GLY A 95 -0.82 -14.09 18.62
CA GLY A 95 -0.95 -15.14 17.59
C GLY A 95 -1.66 -14.76 16.30
N TYR A 96 -2.16 -13.52 16.15
CA TYR A 96 -2.81 -13.04 14.91
C TYR A 96 -1.90 -12.14 14.05
N ARG A 97 -0.85 -11.57 14.62
CA ARG A 97 -0.07 -10.48 14.00
C ARG A 97 1.39 -10.79 13.68
N ASP A 98 1.89 -11.98 14.00
CA ASP A 98 3.29 -12.32 13.75
C ASP A 98 3.60 -12.30 12.24
N ASP A 99 2.79 -12.98 11.42
CA ASP A 99 3.00 -13.05 9.96
C ASP A 99 2.80 -11.71 9.24
N SER A 100 1.87 -10.87 9.73
CA SER A 100 1.59 -9.57 9.12
C SER A 100 2.68 -8.54 9.46
N LEU A 101 3.23 -8.56 10.68
CA LEU A 101 4.37 -7.72 11.04
C LEU A 101 5.61 -8.07 10.24
N GLU A 102 5.91 -9.36 10.06
CA GLU A 102 7.04 -9.80 9.24
C GLU A 102 6.90 -9.34 7.79
N THR A 103 5.68 -9.35 7.25
CA THR A 103 5.40 -8.78 5.92
C THR A 103 5.68 -7.29 5.86
N VAL A 104 5.28 -6.52 6.88
CA VAL A 104 5.55 -5.07 6.94
C VAL A 104 7.04 -4.78 7.06
N LYS A 105 7.79 -5.53 7.87
CA LYS A 105 9.25 -5.40 7.99
C LYS A 105 9.94 -5.67 6.66
N ARG A 106 9.57 -6.75 5.97
CA ARG A 106 10.11 -7.07 4.64
C ARG A 106 9.80 -5.96 3.63
N ASN A 107 8.59 -5.40 3.66
CA ASN A 107 8.22 -4.30 2.77
C ASN A 107 9.07 -3.04 3.06
N ALA A 108 9.36 -2.75 4.32
CA ALA A 108 10.21 -1.63 4.72
C ALA A 108 11.61 -1.75 4.12
N GLU A 109 12.20 -2.95 4.23
CA GLU A 109 13.50 -3.25 3.62
C GLU A 109 13.46 -3.19 2.09
N GLN A 110 12.46 -3.82 1.47
CA GLN A 110 12.33 -3.90 0.02
C GLN A 110 12.13 -2.52 -0.63
N TYR A 111 11.39 -1.63 0.04
CA TYR A 111 11.08 -0.29 -0.49
C TYR A 111 12.00 0.80 0.08
N GLU A 112 12.98 0.43 0.90
CA GLU A 112 13.90 1.36 1.57
C GLU A 112 13.15 2.52 2.24
N MET A 113 12.09 2.17 2.98
CA MET A 113 11.27 3.11 3.73
C MET A 113 11.41 2.86 5.22
N ASP A 114 11.56 3.93 6.00
CA ASP A 114 11.57 3.86 7.46
C ASP A 114 10.26 3.24 7.95
N LEU A 115 10.36 2.30 8.91
CA LEU A 115 9.22 1.67 9.56
C LEU A 115 9.15 2.06 11.02
N LYS A 116 8.05 2.70 11.42
CA LYS A 116 7.68 2.88 12.82
C LYS A 116 6.57 1.89 13.18
N ILE A 117 6.84 1.05 14.17
CA ILE A 117 5.84 0.20 14.81
C ILE A 117 5.49 0.84 16.16
N VAL A 118 4.20 0.97 16.45
CA VAL A 118 3.71 1.53 17.71
C VAL A 118 2.74 0.56 18.37
N GLY A 119 2.97 0.20 19.63
CA GLY A 119 2.11 -0.71 20.37
C GLY A 119 0.98 0.00 21.11
N TYR A 120 -0.16 -0.68 21.32
CA TYR A 120 -1.24 -0.18 22.19
C TYR A 120 -0.77 0.09 23.62
N GLU A 121 0.14 -0.73 24.13
CA GLU A 121 0.73 -0.55 25.45
C GLU A 121 1.44 0.80 25.58
N GLU A 122 2.17 1.21 24.55
CA GLU A 122 2.86 2.51 24.47
C GLU A 122 1.87 3.67 24.30
N LEU A 123 0.84 3.49 23.47
CA LEU A 123 -0.15 4.53 23.14
C LEU A 123 -1.12 4.84 24.29
N TYR A 124 -1.51 3.83 25.05
CA TYR A 124 -2.56 3.95 26.07
C TYR A 124 -2.04 3.78 27.49
N GLY A 125 -0.72 3.85 27.72
CA GLY A 125 -0.14 3.82 29.06
C GLY A 125 -0.32 2.48 29.78
N GLY A 126 -0.03 1.38 29.08
CA GLY A 126 -0.10 0.02 29.63
C GLY A 126 -1.36 -0.77 29.29
N TRP A 127 -2.30 -0.19 28.53
CA TRP A 127 -3.53 -0.87 28.12
C TRP A 127 -3.36 -1.60 26.78
N THR A 128 -3.75 -2.87 26.74
CA THR A 128 -3.84 -3.70 25.51
C THR A 128 -5.30 -4.03 25.22
N MET A 129 -5.64 -4.45 23.99
CA MET A 129 -7.02 -4.86 23.70
C MET A 129 -7.49 -6.03 24.57
N ASP A 130 -6.62 -6.96 24.92
CA ASP A 130 -6.93 -8.05 25.85
C ASP A 130 -7.36 -7.52 27.23
N LYS A 131 -6.68 -6.48 27.75
CA LYS A 131 -7.07 -5.85 29.02
C LYS A 131 -8.42 -5.14 28.91
N VAL A 132 -8.69 -4.47 27.80
CA VAL A 132 -10.00 -3.81 27.57
C VAL A 132 -11.13 -4.84 27.52
N VAL A 133 -10.95 -5.93 26.77
CA VAL A 133 -11.95 -7.01 26.68
C VAL A 133 -12.20 -7.64 28.06
N SER A 134 -11.16 -7.81 28.89
CA SER A 134 -11.32 -8.37 30.25
C SER A 134 -12.13 -7.48 31.21
N VAL A 135 -12.22 -6.18 30.94
CA VAL A 135 -12.93 -5.20 31.80
C VAL A 135 -14.35 -4.91 31.29
N VAL A 136 -14.54 -4.89 29.97
CA VAL A 136 -15.80 -4.44 29.33
C VAL A 136 -16.61 -5.61 28.78
N GLY A 137 -15.99 -6.75 28.52
CA GLY A 137 -16.65 -7.96 28.03
C GLY A 137 -17.23 -8.81 29.16
N ALA A 138 -18.38 -8.40 29.67
CA ALA A 138 -19.34 -9.26 30.39
C ALA A 138 -20.67 -9.28 29.63
#